data_AF-A0A919XH83-F1
#
_entry.id   AF-A0A919XH83-F1
#
_cell.length_a   1.000
_cell.length_b   1.000
_cell.length_c   1.000
_cell.angle_alpha   90.00
_cell.angle_beta   90.00
_cell.angle_gamma   90.00
#
_symmetry.space_group_name_H-M   'P 1'
#
loop_
_entity.id
_entity.type
_entity.pdbx_description
1 polymer ?
#
loop_
_entity_poly.entity_id
_entity_poly.type
_entity_poly.pdbx_seq_one_letter_code
_entity_poly.pdbx_strand_id
1 'polypeptide(L)' 'MPRITKNPKERRNEILNAAMELFNTKGFEQTSVSDIVKKIGVAQGTFYYYFQSKE' A
#
# COMPACT_ATOMS: atom_id res chain seq x y z
N MET A 1 9.53 15.68 10.99
CA MET A 1 8.13 15.22 11.16
C MET A 1 8.16 13.90 11.91
N PRO A 2 7.40 13.73 13.01
CA PRO A 2 7.36 12.47 13.74
C PRO A 2 6.75 11.37 12.84
N ARG A 3 7.34 10.17 12.88
CA ARG A 3 6.85 9.01 12.14
C ARG A 3 5.54 8.54 12.78
N ILE A 4 4.40 8.84 12.15
CA ILE A 4 3.09 8.36 12.62
C ILE A 4 3.02 6.84 12.44
N THR A 5 3.17 6.12 13.55
CA THR A 5 3.02 4.67 13.63
C THR A 5 1.57 4.35 13.98
N LYS A 6 0.81 3.92 12.98
CA LYS A 6 -0.53 3.32 13.16
C LYS A 6 -0.40 1.89 13.67
N ASN A 7 -1.49 1.32 14.16
CA ASN A 7 -1.52 -0.10 14.50
C ASN A 7 -1.15 -0.93 13.25
N PRO A 8 -0.30 -1.96 13.36
CA PRO A 8 0.07 -2.81 12.22
C PRO A 8 -1.12 -3.35 11.42
N LYS A 9 -2.23 -3.70 12.09
CA LYS A 9 -3.47 -4.16 11.41
C LYS A 9 -4.12 -3.05 10.57
N GLU A 10 -4.19 -1.83 11.11
CA GLU A 10 -4.74 -0.70 10.37
C GLU A 10 -3.89 -0.38 9.14
N ARG A 11 -2.57 -0.34 9.30
CA ARG A 11 -1.66 -0.07 8.17
C ARG A 11 -1.77 -1.14 7.09
N ARG A 12 -1.88 -2.41 7.48
CA ARG A 12 -2.10 -3.51 6.55
C ARG A 12 -3.41 -3.34 5.77
N ASN A 13 -4.49 -2.96 6.45
CA ASN A 13 -5.79 -2.74 5.81
C ASN A 13 -5.77 -1.53 4.87
N GLU A 14 -5.07 -0.44 5.22
CA GLU A 14 -4.88 0.71 4.32
C GLU A 14 -4.19 0.32 3.01
N ILE A 15 -3.14 -0.51 3.10
CA ILE A 15 -2.43 -1.02 1.92
C ILE A 15 -3.36 -1.87 1.06
N LEU A 16 -4.14 -2.78 1.67
CA LEU A 16 -5.08 -3.65 0.94
C LEU A 16 -6.21 -2.85 0.26
N ASN A 17 -6.80 -1.88 0.97
CA ASN A 17 -7.85 -1.04 0.42
C ASN A 17 -7.33 -0.21 -0.76
N ALA A 18 -6.15 0.38 -0.62
CA ALA A 18 -5.50 1.14 -1.69
C ALA A 18 -5.17 0.27 -2.90
N ALA A 19 -4.68 -0.96 -2.67
CA ALA A 19 -4.41 -1.92 -3.72
C ALA A 19 -5.69 -2.33 -4.46
N MET A 20 -6.74 -2.71 -3.74
CA MET A 20 -8.04 -3.08 -4.34
C MET A 20 -8.63 -1.94 -5.18
N GLU A 21 -8.59 -0.71 -4.68
CA GLU A 21 -9.10 0.44 -5.43
C GLU A 21 -8.30 0.64 -6.72
N LEU A 22 -6.97 0.61 -6.65
CA LEU A 22 -6.11 0.75 -7.83
C LEU A 22 -6.28 -0.40 -8.83
N PHE A 23 -6.42 -1.63 -8.34
CA PHE A 23 -6.68 -2.79 -9.18
C PHE A 23 -8.02 -2.65 -9.92
N ASN A 24 -9.07 -2.15 -9.24
CA ASN A 24 -10.37 -1.92 -9.85
C ASN A 24 -10.35 -0.76 -10.87
N THR A 25 -9.54 0.28 -10.66
CA THR A 25 -9.52 1.47 -11.54
C THR A 25 -8.53 1.37 -12.70
N LYS A 26 -7.36 0.75 -12.47
CA LYS A 26 -6.22 0.73 -13.41
C LYS A 26 -5.92 -0.68 -13.92
N GLY A 27 -6.44 -1.71 -13.26
CA GLY A 27 -6.06 -3.10 -13.48
C GLY A 27 -4.85 -3.51 -12.65
N PHE A 28 -4.77 -4.82 -12.37
CA PHE A 28 -3.70 -5.42 -11.56
C PHE A 28 -2.31 -5.25 -12.17
N GLU A 29 -2.17 -5.50 -13.47
CA GLU A 29 -0.87 -5.45 -14.16
C GLU A 29 -0.29 -4.05 -14.17
N GLN A 30 -1.12 -3.05 -14.43
CA GLN A 30 -0.72 -1.64 -14.50
C GLN A 30 -0.48 -1.01 -13.12
N THR A 31 -0.96 -1.63 -12.04
CA THR A 31 -0.77 -1.11 -10.67
C THR A 31 0.59 -1.54 -10.13
N SER A 32 1.40 -0.58 -9.68
CA SER A 32 2.71 -0.83 -9.05
C SER A 32 2.65 -0.66 -7.54
N VAL A 33 3.58 -1.28 -6.79
CA VAL A 33 3.75 -1.02 -5.34
C VAL A 33 3.90 0.47 -5.05
N SER A 34 4.61 1.20 -5.91
CA SER A 34 4.73 2.66 -5.88
C SER A 34 3.38 3.38 -5.88
N ASP A 35 2.44 2.94 -6.71
CA ASP A 35 1.12 3.56 -6.83
C ASP A 35 0.33 3.38 -5.53
N ILE A 36 0.38 2.16 -4.96
CA ILE A 36 -0.31 1.80 -3.71
C ILE A 36 0.21 2.65 -2.56
N VAL A 37 1.53 2.72 -2.36
CA VAL A 37 2.10 3.46 -1.24
C VAL A 37 1.99 4.96 -1.40
N LYS A 38 2.04 5.49 -2.63
CA LYS A 38 1.78 6.91 -2.91
C LYS A 38 0.34 7.29 -2.56
N LYS A 39 -0.63 6.42 -2.87
CA LYS A 39 -2.06 6.67 -2.60
C LYS A 39 -2.35 6.88 -1.10
N ILE A 40 -1.63 6.18 -0.22
CA ILE A 40 -1.79 6.29 1.24
C ILE A 40 -0.69 7.09 1.93
N GLY A 41 0.21 7.72 1.17
CA GLY A 41 1.27 8.58 1.71
C GLY A 41 2.32 7.86 2.56
N VAL A 42 2.71 6.63 2.21
CA VAL A 42 3.74 5.86 2.93
C VAL A 42 4.94 5.55 2.04
N ALA A 43 6.08 5.20 2.65
CA ALA A 43 7.27 4.78 1.93
C ALA A 43 7.12 3.33 1.42
N GLN A 44 7.76 2.99 0.29
CA GLN A 44 7.77 1.63 -0.27
C GLN A 44 8.23 0.56 0.71
N GLY A 45 9.23 0.85 1.55
CA GLY A 45 9.69 -0.08 2.59
C GLY A 45 8.59 -0.44 3.60
N THR A 46 7.56 0.41 3.76
CA THR A 46 6.38 0.07 4.56
C THR A 46 5.58 -1.05 3.91
N PHE A 47 5.44 -1.06 2.58
CA PHE A 47 4.75 -2.15 1.88
C PHE A 47 5.50 -3.46 2.09
N TYR A 48 6.81 -3.47 1.84
CA TYR A 48 7.63 -4.67 1.94
C TYR A 48 7.76 -5.24 3.37
N TYR A 49 7.42 -4.45 4.38
CA TYR A 49 7.27 -4.94 5.74
C TYR A 49 6.02 -5.82 5.94
N TYR A 50 4.94 -5.57 5.19
CA TYR A 50 3.66 -6.32 5.30
C TYR A 50 3.44 -7.35 4.20
N PHE A 51 3.99 -7.12 3.00
CA PHE A 51 3.76 -7.93 1.80
C PHE A 51 5.07 -8.11 1.03
N GLN A 52 5.32 -9.32 0.52
CA GLN A 52 6.54 -9.59 -0.25
C GLN A 52 6.45 -9.09 -1.69
N SER A 53 5.25 -9.12 -2.26
CA SER A 53 4.93 -8.77 -3.64
C SER A 53 3.54 -8.14 -3.73
N LYS A 54 3.23 -7.59 -4.91
CA LYS A 54 1.85 -7.19 -5.26
C LYS A 54 0.99 -8.38 -5.74
N GLU A 55 1.64 -9.49 -6.10
CA GLU A 55 1.09 -10.82 -6.37
C GLU A 55 0.89 -11.58 -5.07
#